data_AF-A0A6I6MJU3-F1
#
_entry.id   AF-A0A6I6MJU3-F1
#
_cell.length_a   1.000
_cell.length_b   1.000
_cell.length_c   1.000
_cell.angle_alpha   90.00
_cell.angle_beta   90.00
_cell.angle_gamma   90.00
#
_symmetry.space_group_name_H-M   'P 1'
#
loop_
_entity.id
_entity.type
_entity.pdbx_description
1 polymer ?
#
loop_
_entity_poly.entity_id
_entity_poly.type
_entity_poly.pdbx_seq_one_letter_code
_entity_poly.pdbx_strand_id
1 'polypeptide(L)'
;MSIDDKVTALETKAVKVHSHLRYGARAFVIEFAGTPKAGKSTAVEAVRHFFSRQNFRVHILSERAAQCPIPMKGHLFFNTWCATSMLAELLENIETDTDIIIVDRGIFDSLVWLLLQRERGELTQEEADTIEAFLLLERWRSLIDLSIVMSVDADTAMKREVAQRITKKPGSIMNTDVLNAITRSVRTATDKYEKDFPKILSLDTSGSSSVRESNADLANNIVDCLEEFLNPEILVVPREEIEKIPLEDGGSFSASSVEVAIECIRQHGTYMRRADAENTESVVQIIPAGVLTSKDTVFIFQRKENDPKSKLFGKATVWQGTHVSKVDGQSGEPLLKAALLDRLMRSLFLSREFATNVKGYCWDPDEPHSSKHFGVIFQVEIDNVHTATDLRKKEFRRARGRGHDLTGRFTSWDELDARVEELALESWSRAILKGRSVFS
;
A
#
# COMPACT_ATOMS: atom_id res chain seq x y z
N MET A 1 -13.64 -15.55 -28.36
CA MET A 1 -12.40 -16.07 -27.74
C MET A 1 -12.80 -17.25 -26.86
N SER A 2 -12.13 -18.39 -26.96
CA SER A 2 -12.48 -19.54 -26.11
C SER A 2 -12.06 -19.25 -24.65
N ILE A 3 -12.63 -19.99 -23.70
CA ILE A 3 -12.22 -19.87 -22.28
C ILE A 3 -10.75 -20.27 -22.09
N ASP A 4 -10.23 -21.19 -22.88
CA ASP A 4 -8.84 -21.63 -22.79
C ASP A 4 -7.88 -20.56 -23.34
N ASP A 5 -8.26 -19.82 -24.39
CA ASP A 5 -7.52 -18.66 -24.87
C ASP A 5 -7.48 -17.54 -23.81
N LYS A 6 -8.62 -17.26 -23.16
CA LYS A 6 -8.71 -16.30 -22.05
C LYS A 6 -7.76 -16.68 -20.92
N VAL A 7 -7.75 -17.94 -20.51
CA VAL A 7 -6.89 -18.44 -19.43
C VAL A 7 -5.42 -18.34 -19.82
N THR A 8 -5.06 -18.69 -21.06
CA THR A 8 -3.66 -18.58 -21.55
C THR A 8 -3.17 -17.14 -21.55
N ALA A 9 -4.01 -16.19 -21.98
CA ALA A 9 -3.70 -14.77 -21.94
C ALA A 9 -3.52 -14.26 -20.49
N LEU A 10 -4.40 -14.71 -19.58
CA LEU A 10 -4.32 -14.40 -18.15
C LEU A 10 -3.03 -14.93 -17.51
N GLU A 11 -2.63 -16.17 -17.80
CA GLU A 11 -1.38 -16.75 -17.32
C GLU A 11 -0.16 -15.96 -17.82
N THR A 12 -0.14 -15.62 -19.10
CA THR A 12 0.92 -14.77 -19.69
C THR A 12 1.02 -13.42 -18.99
N LYS A 13 -0.13 -12.79 -18.71
CA LYS A 13 -0.19 -11.52 -17.98
C LYS A 13 0.34 -11.67 -16.55
N ALA A 14 -0.07 -12.71 -15.83
CA ALA A 14 0.39 -12.95 -14.46
C ALA A 14 1.90 -13.18 -14.37
N VAL A 15 2.50 -13.89 -15.34
CA VAL A 15 3.96 -14.06 -15.42
C VAL A 15 4.67 -12.72 -15.61
N LYS A 16 4.16 -11.84 -16.48
CA LYS A 16 4.69 -10.49 -16.64
C LYS A 16 4.61 -9.70 -15.33
N VAL A 17 3.45 -9.71 -14.67
CA VAL A 17 3.23 -8.99 -13.40
C VAL A 17 4.11 -9.54 -12.27
N HIS A 18 4.39 -10.84 -12.26
CA HIS A 18 5.32 -11.45 -11.29
C HIS A 18 6.72 -10.82 -11.37
N SER A 19 7.20 -10.51 -12.57
CA SER A 19 8.51 -9.86 -12.76
C SER A 19 8.61 -8.45 -12.11
N HIS A 20 7.46 -7.83 -11.85
CA HIS A 20 7.35 -6.52 -11.19
C HIS A 20 7.30 -6.61 -9.66
N LEU A 21 7.33 -7.81 -9.05
CA LEU A 21 7.29 -7.98 -7.60
C LEU A 21 8.42 -7.22 -6.86
N ARG A 22 9.54 -6.94 -7.54
CA ARG A 22 10.64 -6.13 -6.99
C ARG A 22 10.28 -4.67 -6.69
N TYR A 23 9.22 -4.16 -7.31
CA TYR A 23 8.78 -2.78 -7.18
C TYR A 23 7.78 -2.56 -6.03
N GLY A 24 7.07 -3.61 -5.61
CA GLY A 24 6.07 -3.55 -4.55
C GLY A 24 6.67 -3.38 -3.15
N ALA A 25 6.07 -2.48 -2.36
CA ALA A 25 6.54 -2.17 -1.00
C ALA A 25 6.01 -3.14 0.08
N ARG A 26 4.90 -3.82 -0.15
CA ARG A 26 4.30 -4.79 0.78
C ARG A 26 3.50 -5.86 0.04
N ALA A 27 2.91 -6.80 0.75
CA ALA A 27 1.93 -7.71 0.15
C ALA A 27 0.75 -6.91 -0.42
N PHE A 28 0.21 -7.37 -1.55
CA PHE A 28 -1.04 -6.85 -2.12
C PHE A 28 -2.22 -7.54 -1.42
N VAL A 29 -3.12 -6.77 -0.82
CA VAL A 29 -4.20 -7.28 0.03
C VAL A 29 -5.54 -7.20 -0.69
N ILE A 30 -6.19 -8.35 -0.81
CA ILE A 30 -7.48 -8.53 -1.46
C ILE A 30 -8.49 -8.96 -0.40
N GLU A 31 -9.52 -8.17 -0.16
CA GLU A 31 -10.63 -8.54 0.71
C GLU A 31 -11.79 -9.10 -0.11
N PHE A 32 -12.35 -10.24 0.30
CA PHE A 32 -13.61 -10.76 -0.21
C PHE A 32 -14.73 -10.49 0.81
N ALA A 33 -15.74 -9.73 0.38
CA ALA A 33 -16.90 -9.38 1.18
C ALA A 33 -18.20 -9.68 0.42
N GLY A 34 -19.34 -9.67 1.12
CA GLY A 34 -20.66 -9.66 0.50
C GLY A 34 -21.59 -10.78 0.95
N THR A 35 -22.63 -11.06 0.16
CA THR A 35 -23.78 -11.84 0.63
C THR A 35 -23.44 -13.33 0.85
N PRO A 36 -24.12 -14.02 1.80
CA PRO A 36 -24.01 -15.46 1.94
C PRO A 36 -24.32 -16.18 0.62
N LYS A 37 -23.57 -17.24 0.31
CA LYS A 37 -23.73 -18.07 -0.90
C LYS A 37 -23.51 -17.36 -2.25
N ALA A 38 -22.87 -16.18 -2.24
CA ALA A 38 -22.35 -15.55 -3.46
C ALA A 38 -21.19 -16.32 -4.11
N GLY A 39 -20.64 -17.35 -3.47
CA GLY A 39 -19.51 -18.13 -4.01
C GLY A 39 -18.13 -17.63 -3.60
N LYS A 40 -18.04 -16.76 -2.58
CA LYS A 40 -16.79 -16.19 -2.06
C LYS A 40 -15.70 -17.24 -1.79
N SER A 41 -15.98 -18.24 -0.96
CA SER A 41 -14.97 -19.27 -0.61
C SER A 41 -14.48 -20.05 -1.84
N THR A 42 -15.37 -20.29 -2.83
CA THR A 42 -14.97 -20.91 -4.10
C THR A 42 -14.07 -19.99 -4.93
N ALA A 43 -14.39 -18.69 -4.98
CA ALA A 43 -13.58 -17.70 -5.68
C ALA A 43 -12.20 -17.50 -5.00
N VAL A 44 -12.18 -17.40 -3.68
CA VAL A 44 -10.96 -17.33 -2.85
C VAL A 44 -10.02 -18.49 -3.16
N GLU A 45 -10.52 -19.73 -3.14
CA GLU A 45 -9.70 -20.91 -3.45
C GLU A 45 -9.23 -20.93 -4.91
N ALA A 46 -10.09 -20.58 -5.86
CA ALA A 46 -9.73 -20.51 -7.28
C ALA A 46 -8.62 -19.48 -7.53
N VAL A 47 -8.76 -18.28 -6.95
CA VAL A 47 -7.78 -17.18 -7.04
C VAL A 47 -6.47 -17.58 -6.37
N ARG A 48 -6.51 -18.15 -5.15
CA ARG A 48 -5.31 -18.67 -4.48
C ARG A 48 -4.58 -19.67 -5.36
N HIS A 49 -5.29 -20.68 -5.86
CA HIS A 49 -4.70 -21.72 -6.71
C HIS A 49 -4.07 -21.14 -7.98
N PHE A 50 -4.73 -20.18 -8.62
CA PHE A 50 -4.19 -19.50 -9.78
C PHE A 50 -2.87 -18.80 -9.45
N PHE A 51 -2.85 -17.89 -8.47
CA PHE A 51 -1.64 -17.11 -8.14
C PHE A 51 -0.49 -17.99 -7.62
N SER A 52 -0.77 -19.02 -6.81
CA SER A 52 0.26 -19.97 -6.37
C SER A 52 0.90 -20.72 -7.54
N ARG A 53 0.12 -21.10 -8.57
CA ARG A 53 0.66 -21.73 -9.79
C ARG A 53 1.48 -20.78 -10.65
N GLN A 54 1.26 -19.48 -10.52
CA GLN A 54 2.07 -18.43 -11.15
C GLN A 54 3.25 -17.97 -10.25
N ASN A 55 3.65 -18.79 -9.27
CA ASN A 55 4.79 -18.56 -8.37
C ASN A 55 4.67 -17.35 -7.43
N PHE A 56 3.46 -16.87 -7.15
CA PHE A 56 3.25 -15.89 -6.08
C PHE A 56 3.15 -16.60 -4.73
N ARG A 57 3.74 -16.01 -3.68
CA ARG A 57 3.54 -16.43 -2.30
C ARG A 57 2.22 -15.83 -1.80
N VAL A 58 1.21 -16.68 -1.67
CA VAL A 58 -0.15 -16.29 -1.30
C VAL A 58 -0.46 -16.75 0.11
N HIS A 59 -0.95 -15.85 0.95
CA HIS A 59 -1.44 -16.15 2.30
C HIS A 59 -2.94 -15.89 2.37
N ILE A 60 -3.71 -16.79 3.00
CA ILE A 60 -5.16 -16.61 3.22
C ILE A 60 -5.41 -16.38 4.70
N LEU A 61 -6.13 -15.30 5.01
CA LEU A 61 -6.76 -15.09 6.31
C LEU A 61 -8.18 -15.59 6.23
N SER A 62 -8.47 -16.65 6.98
CA SER A 62 -9.76 -17.34 6.93
C SER A 62 -10.82 -16.63 7.79
N GLU A 63 -12.09 -16.72 7.37
CA GLU A 63 -13.23 -16.13 8.09
C GLU A 63 -13.21 -16.46 9.60
N ARG A 64 -13.29 -15.41 10.43
CA ARG A 64 -13.26 -15.52 11.89
C ARG A 64 -14.60 -15.85 12.54
N ALA A 65 -15.71 -15.62 11.84
CA ALA A 65 -17.07 -15.84 12.38
C ALA A 65 -17.33 -17.28 12.85
N ALA A 66 -16.72 -18.29 12.20
CA ALA A 66 -16.84 -19.69 12.60
C ALA A 66 -16.01 -20.06 13.84
N GLN A 67 -14.97 -19.29 14.14
CA GLN A 67 -14.04 -19.49 15.25
C GLN A 67 -14.34 -18.57 16.44
N CYS A 68 -15.27 -17.63 16.26
CA CYS A 68 -15.60 -16.64 17.27
C CYS A 68 -16.17 -17.31 18.53
N PRO A 69 -15.57 -17.06 19.72
CA PRO A 69 -16.03 -17.67 20.97
C PRO A 69 -17.37 -17.09 21.45
N ILE A 70 -17.84 -16.00 20.83
CA ILE A 70 -19.07 -15.31 21.21
C ILE A 70 -20.26 -15.99 20.51
N PRO A 71 -21.23 -16.55 21.24
CA PRO A 71 -22.34 -17.29 20.62
C PRO A 71 -23.39 -16.39 19.95
N MET A 72 -23.50 -15.12 20.40
CA MET A 72 -24.54 -14.19 19.96
C MET A 72 -24.10 -13.40 18.72
N LYS A 73 -24.42 -13.91 17.52
CA LYS A 73 -24.03 -13.30 16.23
C LYS A 73 -24.59 -11.89 15.97
N GLY A 74 -25.73 -11.54 16.55
CA GLY A 74 -26.33 -10.20 16.44
C GLY A 74 -25.79 -9.20 17.48
N HIS A 75 -24.93 -9.64 18.39
CA HIS A 75 -24.36 -8.76 19.42
C HIS A 75 -23.15 -8.01 18.87
N LEU A 76 -22.97 -6.76 19.33
CA LEU A 76 -21.85 -5.90 18.99
C LEU A 76 -20.50 -6.62 19.06
N PHE A 77 -20.24 -7.26 20.20
CA PHE A 77 -18.99 -7.97 20.49
C PHE A 77 -18.63 -9.01 19.43
N PHE A 78 -19.61 -9.65 18.79
CA PHE A 78 -19.34 -10.65 17.77
C PHE A 78 -18.69 -10.02 16.53
N ASN A 79 -19.29 -8.96 16.01
CA ASN A 79 -18.78 -8.27 14.82
C ASN A 79 -17.43 -7.61 15.11
N THR A 80 -17.31 -6.93 16.26
CA THR A 80 -16.04 -6.30 16.67
C THR A 80 -14.93 -7.30 16.90
N TRP A 81 -15.21 -8.47 17.49
CA TRP A 81 -14.22 -9.52 17.66
C TRP A 81 -13.74 -10.05 16.31
N CYS A 82 -14.66 -10.34 15.37
CA CYS A 82 -14.29 -10.80 14.04
C CYS A 82 -13.41 -9.77 13.31
N ALA A 83 -13.80 -8.49 13.33
CA ALA A 83 -13.07 -7.41 12.69
C ALA A 83 -11.67 -7.23 13.29
N THR A 84 -11.57 -7.16 14.62
CA THR A 84 -10.29 -6.93 15.32
C THR A 84 -9.34 -8.12 15.25
N SER A 85 -9.85 -9.35 15.31
CA SER A 85 -9.02 -10.55 15.09
C SER A 85 -8.49 -10.62 13.65
N MET A 86 -9.31 -10.24 12.67
CA MET A 86 -8.85 -10.18 11.28
C MET A 86 -7.80 -9.10 11.06
N LEU A 87 -8.01 -7.90 11.65
CA LEU A 87 -7.04 -6.81 11.60
C LEU A 87 -5.71 -7.20 12.25
N ALA A 88 -5.74 -7.88 13.40
CA ALA A 88 -4.53 -8.35 14.09
C ALA A 88 -3.69 -9.29 13.20
N GLU A 89 -4.32 -10.32 12.62
CA GLU A 89 -3.63 -11.26 11.72
C GLU A 89 -3.12 -10.57 10.45
N LEU A 90 -3.86 -9.60 9.89
CA LEU A 90 -3.40 -8.84 8.74
C LEU A 90 -2.12 -8.06 9.07
N LEU A 91 -2.07 -7.39 10.22
CA LEU A 91 -0.90 -6.65 10.67
C LEU A 91 0.32 -7.55 10.90
N GLU A 92 0.12 -8.80 11.34
CA GLU A 92 1.19 -9.77 11.50
C GLU A 92 1.80 -10.21 10.15
N ASN A 93 0.98 -10.25 9.09
CA ASN A 93 1.37 -10.83 7.80
C ASN A 93 1.75 -9.80 6.72
N ILE A 94 1.30 -8.55 6.82
CA ILE A 94 1.44 -7.55 5.73
C ILE A 94 2.88 -7.15 5.40
N GLU A 95 3.77 -7.18 6.38
CA GLU A 95 5.20 -6.88 6.22
C GLU A 95 6.10 -8.13 6.13
N THR A 96 5.50 -9.31 5.95
CA THR A 96 6.24 -10.56 5.76
C THR A 96 6.73 -10.71 4.33
N ASP A 97 7.33 -11.86 4.04
CA ASP A 97 7.67 -12.26 2.69
C ASP A 97 6.44 -12.77 1.90
N THR A 98 5.22 -12.36 2.24
CA THR A 98 4.05 -12.65 1.43
C THR A 98 3.96 -11.70 0.22
N ASP A 99 3.57 -12.21 -0.95
CA ASP A 99 3.36 -11.38 -2.15
C ASP A 99 1.89 -10.90 -2.25
N ILE A 100 0.95 -11.78 -1.94
CA ILE A 100 -0.50 -11.53 -1.97
C ILE A 100 -1.15 -12.07 -0.71
N ILE A 101 -1.98 -11.25 -0.07
CA ILE A 101 -2.81 -11.64 1.07
C ILE A 101 -4.27 -11.62 0.62
N ILE A 102 -4.98 -12.74 0.82
CA ILE A 102 -6.42 -12.83 0.58
C ILE A 102 -7.13 -12.89 1.92
N VAL A 103 -8.03 -11.95 2.16
CA VAL A 103 -8.83 -11.84 3.38
C VAL A 103 -10.24 -12.32 3.08
N ASP A 104 -10.64 -13.47 3.63
CA ASP A 104 -12.03 -13.96 3.56
C ASP A 104 -12.84 -13.27 4.67
N ARG A 105 -13.48 -12.15 4.30
CA ARG A 105 -14.22 -11.21 5.16
C ARG A 105 -13.35 -10.42 6.13
N GLY A 106 -13.17 -9.13 5.85
CA GLY A 106 -12.35 -8.22 6.64
C GLY A 106 -13.12 -7.00 7.13
N ILE A 107 -12.46 -5.85 7.03
CA ILE A 107 -12.98 -4.57 7.53
C ILE A 107 -14.23 -4.16 6.75
N PHE A 108 -14.21 -4.30 5.42
CA PHE A 108 -15.35 -3.92 4.58
C PHE A 108 -16.57 -4.82 4.87
N ASP A 109 -16.40 -6.14 4.97
CA ASP A 109 -17.50 -7.04 5.36
C ASP A 109 -18.06 -6.69 6.75
N SER A 110 -17.19 -6.30 7.69
CA SER A 110 -17.60 -5.87 9.03
C SER A 110 -18.45 -4.60 9.02
N LEU A 111 -18.16 -3.65 8.11
CA LEU A 111 -18.99 -2.45 7.89
C LEU A 111 -20.37 -2.80 7.31
N VAL A 112 -20.45 -3.79 6.41
CA VAL A 112 -21.74 -4.31 5.91
C VAL A 112 -22.59 -4.84 7.06
N TRP A 113 -21.99 -5.66 7.93
CA TRP A 113 -22.69 -6.21 9.09
C TRP A 113 -23.10 -5.13 10.09
N LEU A 114 -22.26 -4.11 10.29
CA LEU A 114 -22.56 -2.97 11.16
C LEU A 114 -23.81 -2.21 10.70
N LEU A 115 -23.94 -1.95 9.39
CA LEU A 115 -25.13 -1.31 8.82
C LEU A 115 -26.40 -2.16 9.04
N LEU A 116 -26.29 -3.48 8.87
CA LEU A 116 -27.41 -4.40 9.10
C LEU A 116 -27.84 -4.43 10.58
N GLN A 117 -26.87 -4.51 11.49
CA GLN A 117 -27.12 -4.50 12.94
C GLN A 117 -27.83 -3.20 13.36
N ARG A 118 -27.41 -2.07 12.78
CA ARG A 118 -28.07 -0.77 12.99
C ARG A 118 -29.51 -0.75 12.45
N GLU A 119 -29.75 -1.25 11.22
CA GLU A 119 -31.10 -1.34 10.64
C GLU A 119 -32.05 -2.17 11.54
N ARG A 120 -31.52 -3.17 12.24
CA ARG A 120 -32.27 -4.06 13.12
C ARG A 120 -32.46 -3.54 14.55
N GLY A 121 -31.88 -2.39 14.88
CA GLY A 121 -31.90 -1.86 16.26
C GLY A 121 -31.08 -2.72 17.23
N GLU A 122 -30.11 -3.49 16.73
CA GLU A 122 -29.20 -4.29 17.56
C GLU A 122 -28.09 -3.43 18.18
N LEU A 123 -27.93 -2.19 17.71
CA LEU A 123 -26.95 -1.21 18.16
C LEU A 123 -27.60 0.16 18.38
N THR A 124 -27.08 0.90 19.36
CA THR A 124 -27.34 2.34 19.45
C THR A 124 -26.61 3.10 18.34
N GLN A 125 -27.07 4.32 18.05
CA GLN A 125 -26.42 5.20 17.08
C GLN A 125 -24.97 5.51 17.47
N GLU A 126 -24.72 5.79 18.76
CA GLU A 126 -23.38 6.11 19.29
C GLU A 126 -22.41 4.94 19.15
N GLU A 127 -22.84 3.71 19.45
CA GLU A 127 -22.03 2.50 19.24
C GLU A 127 -21.69 2.29 17.77
N ALA A 128 -22.68 2.43 16.89
CA ALA A 128 -22.49 2.28 15.45
C ALA A 128 -21.50 3.32 14.90
N ASP A 129 -21.67 4.60 15.25
CA ASP A 129 -20.80 5.68 14.77
C ASP A 129 -19.37 5.53 15.29
N THR A 130 -19.20 5.12 16.55
CA THR A 130 -17.87 4.91 17.15
C THR A 130 -17.11 3.78 16.44
N ILE A 131 -17.79 2.68 16.15
CA ILE A 131 -17.16 1.51 15.50
C ILE A 131 -16.94 1.75 14.02
N GLU A 132 -17.88 2.43 13.37
CA GLU A 132 -17.72 2.88 11.99
C GLU A 132 -16.48 3.76 11.87
N ALA A 133 -16.33 4.76 12.73
CA ALA A 133 -15.16 5.63 12.76
C ALA A 133 -13.86 4.85 13.02
N PHE A 134 -13.87 3.87 13.92
CA PHE A 134 -12.72 2.99 14.15
C PHE A 134 -12.35 2.19 12.89
N LEU A 135 -13.31 1.53 12.25
CA LEU A 135 -13.08 0.71 11.05
C LEU A 135 -12.66 1.56 9.83
N LEU A 136 -13.12 2.81 9.76
CA LEU A 136 -12.79 3.77 8.70
C LEU A 136 -11.49 4.55 8.94
N LEU A 137 -10.76 4.30 10.04
CA LEU A 137 -9.43 4.88 10.22
C LEU A 137 -8.58 4.59 8.99
N GLU A 138 -7.98 5.65 8.43
CA GLU A 138 -7.19 5.57 7.19
C GLU A 138 -6.08 4.50 7.27
N ARG A 139 -5.49 4.35 8.44
CA ARG A 139 -4.43 3.37 8.72
C ARG A 139 -4.88 1.91 8.58
N TRP A 140 -6.17 1.61 8.74
CA TRP A 140 -6.71 0.26 8.56
C TRP A 140 -7.20 0.05 7.13
N ARG A 141 -8.02 0.97 6.61
CA ARG A 141 -8.59 0.84 5.26
C ARG A 141 -7.52 0.86 4.17
N SER A 142 -6.42 1.61 4.35
CA SER A 142 -5.31 1.64 3.38
C SER A 142 -4.38 0.41 3.42
N LEU A 143 -4.64 -0.56 4.32
CA LEU A 143 -4.02 -1.87 4.25
C LEU A 143 -4.66 -2.76 3.17
N ILE A 144 -5.91 -2.48 2.79
CA ILE A 144 -6.66 -3.23 1.79
C ILE A 144 -6.53 -2.52 0.45
N ASP A 145 -5.95 -3.19 -0.56
CA ASP A 145 -5.74 -2.60 -1.88
C ASP A 145 -6.93 -2.80 -2.82
N LEU A 146 -7.69 -3.89 -2.60
CA LEU A 146 -8.85 -4.25 -3.40
C LEU A 146 -9.90 -4.94 -2.56
N SER A 147 -11.11 -4.39 -2.50
CA SER A 147 -12.29 -5.04 -1.92
C SER A 147 -13.17 -5.62 -3.02
N ILE A 148 -13.30 -6.93 -3.07
CA ILE A 148 -14.18 -7.66 -3.97
C ILE A 148 -15.50 -7.91 -3.23
N VAL A 149 -16.56 -7.25 -3.69
CA VAL A 149 -17.90 -7.34 -3.09
C VAL A 149 -18.76 -8.25 -3.95
N MET A 150 -18.98 -9.48 -3.49
CA MET A 150 -19.75 -10.48 -4.21
C MET A 150 -21.20 -10.51 -3.71
N SER A 151 -22.15 -10.37 -4.62
CA SER A 151 -23.59 -10.46 -4.34
C SER A 151 -24.25 -11.62 -5.09
N VAL A 152 -25.40 -12.02 -4.56
CA VAL A 152 -26.34 -12.96 -5.18
C VAL A 152 -27.73 -12.63 -4.67
N ASP A 153 -28.74 -12.77 -5.52
CA ASP A 153 -30.13 -12.63 -5.13
C ASP A 153 -30.55 -13.70 -4.10
N ALA A 154 -31.55 -13.38 -3.28
CA ALA A 154 -31.97 -14.25 -2.17
C ALA A 154 -32.49 -15.61 -2.66
N ASP A 155 -33.21 -15.67 -3.79
CA ASP A 155 -33.76 -16.91 -4.31
C ASP A 155 -32.65 -17.86 -4.79
N THR A 156 -31.67 -17.33 -5.51
CA THR A 156 -30.50 -18.08 -5.96
C THR A 156 -29.63 -18.51 -4.78
N ALA A 157 -29.43 -17.66 -3.76
CA ALA A 157 -28.72 -18.03 -2.55
C ALA A 157 -29.40 -19.19 -1.80
N MET A 158 -30.73 -19.15 -1.69
CA MET A 158 -31.53 -20.22 -1.07
C MET A 158 -31.44 -21.51 -1.88
N LYS A 159 -31.53 -21.45 -3.22
CA LYS A 159 -31.34 -22.62 -4.09
C LYS A 159 -29.97 -23.26 -3.91
N ARG A 160 -28.90 -22.46 -3.86
CA ARG A 160 -27.52 -22.93 -3.64
C ARG A 160 -27.35 -23.62 -2.28
N GLU A 161 -27.98 -23.08 -1.24
CA GLU A 161 -27.95 -23.67 0.10
C GLU A 161 -28.71 -25.00 0.18
N VAL A 162 -29.91 -25.08 -0.42
CA VAL A 162 -30.69 -26.32 -0.46
C VAL A 162 -29.91 -27.42 -1.19
N ALA A 163 -29.25 -27.10 -2.29
CA ALA A 163 -28.46 -28.07 -3.07
C ALA A 163 -27.27 -28.65 -2.27
N GLN A 164 -26.76 -27.92 -1.28
CA GLN A 164 -25.62 -28.33 -0.45
C GLN A 164 -26.01 -28.95 0.90
N ARG A 165 -27.27 -28.82 1.31
CA ARG A 165 -27.73 -29.28 2.62
C ARG A 165 -28.09 -30.76 2.62
N ILE A 166 -27.53 -31.48 3.59
CA ILE A 166 -28.00 -32.82 3.97
C ILE A 166 -29.25 -32.71 4.88
N THR A 167 -29.39 -31.61 5.64
CA THR A 167 -30.47 -31.42 6.63
C THR A 167 -31.47 -30.34 6.24
N LYS A 168 -32.74 -30.50 6.63
CA LYS A 168 -33.83 -29.56 6.29
C LYS A 168 -34.01 -28.40 7.27
N LYS A 169 -33.23 -28.32 8.36
CA LYS A 169 -33.37 -27.25 9.36
C LYS A 169 -32.83 -25.92 8.81
N PRO A 170 -33.61 -24.82 8.83
CA PRO A 170 -33.13 -23.52 8.40
C PRO A 170 -32.13 -22.95 9.42
N GLY A 171 -31.01 -22.41 8.93
CA GLY A 171 -30.09 -21.61 9.74
C GLY A 171 -30.64 -20.20 10.00
N SER A 172 -30.10 -19.50 10.99
CA SER A 172 -30.57 -18.16 11.41
C SER A 172 -30.41 -17.07 10.35
N ILE A 173 -29.47 -17.23 9.41
CA ILE A 173 -29.18 -16.26 8.34
C ILE A 173 -29.87 -16.63 7.03
N MET A 174 -30.08 -17.93 6.77
CA MET A 174 -30.54 -18.43 5.47
C MET A 174 -32.06 -18.47 5.39
N ASN A 175 -32.67 -17.28 5.37
CA ASN A 175 -34.07 -17.02 5.03
C ASN A 175 -34.17 -15.79 4.13
N THR A 176 -35.22 -15.71 3.32
CA THR A 176 -35.36 -14.71 2.26
C THR A 176 -35.35 -13.27 2.78
N ASP A 177 -36.04 -12.98 3.89
CA ASP A 177 -36.11 -11.62 4.46
C ASP A 177 -34.74 -11.13 4.95
N VAL A 178 -34.01 -12.00 5.66
CA VAL A 178 -32.65 -11.70 6.13
C VAL A 178 -31.69 -11.57 4.96
N LEU A 179 -31.76 -12.43 3.95
CA LEU A 179 -30.92 -12.34 2.76
C LEU A 179 -31.17 -11.04 1.99
N ASN A 180 -32.43 -10.64 1.83
CA ASN A 180 -32.78 -9.36 1.21
C ASN A 180 -32.25 -8.17 2.01
N ALA A 181 -32.33 -8.21 3.35
CA ALA A 181 -31.74 -7.19 4.21
C ALA A 181 -30.22 -7.12 4.08
N ILE A 182 -29.53 -8.28 4.02
CA ILE A 182 -28.08 -8.33 3.79
C ILE A 182 -27.74 -7.76 2.42
N THR A 183 -28.46 -8.13 1.36
CA THR A 183 -28.22 -7.60 0.00
C THR A 183 -28.37 -6.07 -0.04
N ARG A 184 -29.40 -5.51 0.63
CA ARG A 184 -29.54 -4.05 0.78
C ARG A 184 -28.37 -3.44 1.56
N SER A 185 -27.94 -4.08 2.64
CA SER A 185 -26.81 -3.62 3.45
C SER A 185 -25.49 -3.62 2.67
N VAL A 186 -25.24 -4.67 1.87
CA VAL A 186 -24.08 -4.76 0.97
C VAL A 186 -24.08 -3.60 -0.01
N ARG A 187 -25.19 -3.38 -0.72
CA ARG A 187 -25.31 -2.27 -1.67
C ARG A 187 -25.11 -0.91 -0.98
N THR A 188 -25.74 -0.71 0.18
CA THR A 188 -25.61 0.53 0.95
C THR A 188 -24.17 0.76 1.39
N ALA A 189 -23.46 -0.28 1.85
CA ALA A 189 -22.05 -0.18 2.23
C ALA A 189 -21.17 0.15 1.02
N THR A 190 -21.39 -0.50 -0.12
CA THR A 190 -20.67 -0.23 -1.36
C THR A 190 -20.85 1.23 -1.77
N ASP A 191 -22.09 1.72 -1.84
CA ASP A 191 -22.38 3.12 -2.23
C ASP A 191 -21.81 4.13 -1.23
N LYS A 192 -21.89 3.81 0.08
CA LYS A 192 -21.48 4.72 1.15
C LYS A 192 -19.96 4.84 1.27
N TYR A 193 -19.24 3.72 1.16
CA TYR A 193 -17.80 3.64 1.44
C TYR A 193 -16.91 3.54 0.19
N GLU A 194 -17.48 3.66 -1.02
CA GLU A 194 -16.74 3.57 -2.29
C GLU A 194 -15.49 4.47 -2.31
N LYS A 195 -15.60 5.69 -1.78
CA LYS A 195 -14.52 6.68 -1.77
C LYS A 195 -13.51 6.49 -0.64
N ASP A 196 -13.88 5.72 0.39
CA ASP A 196 -13.03 5.46 1.54
C ASP A 196 -12.08 4.28 1.29
N PHE A 197 -12.43 3.36 0.39
CA PHE A 197 -11.56 2.23 0.06
C PHE A 197 -10.79 2.49 -1.24
N PRO A 198 -9.52 2.06 -1.37
CA PRO A 198 -8.73 2.34 -2.57
C PRO A 198 -9.36 1.86 -3.87
N LYS A 199 -9.99 0.67 -3.85
CA LYS A 199 -10.70 0.11 -5.01
C LYS A 199 -11.75 -0.90 -4.56
N ILE A 200 -12.96 -0.78 -5.09
CA ILE A 200 -14.04 -1.75 -4.90
C ILE A 200 -14.44 -2.36 -6.24
N LEU A 201 -14.46 -3.70 -6.31
CA LEU A 201 -14.97 -4.45 -7.46
C LEU A 201 -16.24 -5.19 -7.04
N SER A 202 -17.38 -4.79 -7.59
CA SER A 202 -18.66 -5.45 -7.34
C SER A 202 -18.92 -6.57 -8.36
N LEU A 203 -19.33 -7.74 -7.88
CA LEU A 203 -19.60 -8.92 -8.71
C LEU A 203 -20.95 -9.53 -8.36
N ASP A 204 -21.91 -9.46 -9.28
CA ASP A 204 -23.18 -10.18 -9.15
C ASP A 204 -23.06 -11.59 -9.74
N THR A 205 -23.27 -12.60 -8.89
CA THR A 205 -23.17 -14.02 -9.26
C THR A 205 -24.52 -14.68 -9.52
N SER A 206 -25.61 -13.92 -9.58
CA SER A 206 -26.96 -14.44 -9.76
C SER A 206 -27.16 -15.12 -11.13
N GLY A 207 -26.50 -14.61 -12.18
CA GLY A 207 -26.65 -15.07 -13.56
C GLY A 207 -25.48 -15.88 -14.13
N SER A 208 -24.45 -16.20 -13.34
CA SER A 208 -23.23 -16.84 -13.86
C SER A 208 -23.50 -18.27 -14.35
N SER A 209 -23.43 -18.48 -15.67
CA SER A 209 -23.63 -19.78 -16.31
C SER A 209 -22.42 -20.72 -16.16
N SER A 210 -21.21 -20.16 -15.99
CA SER A 210 -19.96 -20.89 -15.82
C SER A 210 -19.11 -20.31 -14.68
N VAL A 211 -18.90 -21.11 -13.63
CA VAL A 211 -18.03 -20.75 -12.49
C VAL A 211 -16.58 -20.56 -12.95
N ARG A 212 -16.12 -21.37 -13.91
CA ARG A 212 -14.74 -21.28 -14.43
C ARG A 212 -14.51 -19.95 -15.15
N GLU A 213 -15.46 -19.51 -15.97
CA GLU A 213 -15.34 -18.23 -16.67
C GLU A 213 -15.41 -17.05 -15.72
N SER A 214 -16.37 -17.05 -14.79
CA SER A 214 -16.48 -16.00 -13.78
C SER A 214 -15.21 -15.87 -12.92
N ASN A 215 -14.59 -16.99 -12.54
CA ASN A 215 -13.34 -16.98 -11.77
C ASN A 215 -12.15 -16.53 -12.62
N ALA A 216 -12.11 -16.85 -13.92
CA ALA A 216 -11.06 -16.37 -14.83
C ALA A 216 -11.14 -14.86 -15.03
N ASP A 217 -12.34 -14.33 -15.27
CA ASP A 217 -12.56 -12.88 -15.41
C ASP A 217 -12.23 -12.15 -14.09
N LEU A 218 -12.61 -12.72 -12.94
CA LEU A 218 -12.22 -12.20 -11.63
C LEU A 218 -10.71 -12.18 -11.43
N ALA A 219 -10.02 -13.29 -11.71
CA ALA A 219 -8.57 -13.36 -11.60
C ALA A 219 -7.88 -12.35 -12.53
N ASN A 220 -8.41 -12.13 -13.74
CA ASN A 220 -7.92 -11.09 -14.64
C ASN A 220 -8.04 -9.70 -14.03
N ASN A 221 -9.21 -9.33 -13.50
CA ASN A 221 -9.38 -8.03 -12.82
C ASN A 221 -8.43 -7.87 -11.64
N ILE A 222 -8.15 -8.93 -10.88
CA ILE A 222 -7.18 -8.90 -9.78
C ILE A 222 -5.76 -8.69 -10.32
N VAL A 223 -5.37 -9.37 -11.40
CA VAL A 223 -4.05 -9.20 -12.04
C VAL A 223 -3.88 -7.76 -12.54
N ASP A 224 -4.92 -7.13 -13.07
CA ASP A 224 -4.90 -5.73 -13.51
C ASP A 224 -4.62 -4.78 -12.34
N CYS A 225 -5.34 -4.97 -11.22
CA CYS A 225 -5.12 -4.19 -10.01
C CYS A 225 -3.73 -4.43 -9.41
N LEU A 226 -3.24 -5.66 -9.45
CA LEU A 226 -1.90 -6.00 -8.98
C LEU A 226 -0.81 -5.39 -9.88
N GLU A 227 -1.02 -5.33 -11.20
CA GLU A 227 -0.11 -4.64 -12.13
C GLU A 227 -0.04 -3.13 -11.81
N GLU A 228 -1.19 -2.50 -11.57
CA GLU A 228 -1.25 -1.09 -11.15
C GLU A 228 -0.52 -0.85 -9.83
N PHE A 229 -0.71 -1.72 -8.84
CA PHE A 229 -0.05 -1.63 -7.54
C PHE A 229 1.48 -1.82 -7.63
N LEU A 230 1.95 -2.80 -8.40
CA LEU A 230 3.39 -3.11 -8.51
C LEU A 230 4.11 -2.17 -9.47
N ASN A 231 3.45 -1.77 -10.55
CA ASN A 231 4.02 -0.96 -11.61
C ASN A 231 3.17 0.30 -11.82
N PRO A 232 3.10 1.20 -10.83
CA PRO A 232 2.34 2.42 -10.95
C PRO A 232 2.95 3.34 -12.01
N GLU A 233 2.13 4.25 -12.51
CA GLU A 233 2.66 5.41 -13.23
C GLU A 233 3.34 6.35 -12.25
N ILE A 234 4.56 6.76 -12.58
CA ILE A 234 5.42 7.60 -11.75
C ILE A 234 5.81 8.88 -12.51
N LEU A 235 6.03 9.96 -11.76
CA LEU A 235 6.45 11.24 -12.28
C LEU A 235 7.88 11.16 -12.83
N VAL A 236 8.01 11.51 -14.10
CA VAL A 236 9.28 11.59 -14.82
C VAL A 236 9.40 12.92 -15.54
N VAL A 237 10.63 13.38 -15.76
CA VAL A 237 10.94 14.59 -16.52
C VAL A 237 11.93 14.21 -17.64
N PRO A 238 11.83 14.79 -18.86
CA PRO A 238 12.84 14.58 -19.88
C PRO A 238 14.24 14.93 -19.36
N ARG A 239 15.22 14.05 -19.62
CA ARG A 239 16.60 14.22 -19.13
C ARG A 239 17.19 15.58 -19.54
N GLU A 240 16.96 16.00 -20.78
CA GLU A 240 17.45 17.27 -21.31
C GLU A 240 16.96 18.49 -20.51
N GLU A 241 15.80 18.42 -19.87
CA GLU A 241 15.27 19.51 -19.03
C GLU A 241 15.92 19.51 -17.64
N ILE A 242 16.23 18.33 -17.11
CA ILE A 242 16.96 18.18 -15.86
C ILE A 242 18.43 18.62 -16.00
N GLU A 243 19.06 18.34 -17.15
CA GLU A 243 20.44 18.76 -17.47
C GLU A 243 20.63 20.28 -17.52
N LYS A 244 19.55 21.05 -17.70
CA LYS A 244 19.57 22.52 -17.66
C LYS A 244 19.60 23.06 -16.23
N ILE A 245 19.30 22.24 -15.22
CA ILE A 245 19.32 22.65 -13.82
C ILE A 245 20.79 22.70 -13.35
N PRO A 246 21.24 23.81 -12.73
CA PRO A 246 22.62 23.92 -12.25
C PRO A 246 23.01 22.79 -11.29
N LEU A 247 24.17 22.17 -11.50
CA LEU A 247 24.75 21.19 -10.58
C LEU A 247 26.00 21.74 -9.91
N GLU A 248 26.09 21.59 -8.59
CA GLU A 248 27.24 21.94 -7.78
C GLU A 248 28.01 20.66 -7.39
N ASP A 249 29.34 20.73 -7.40
CA ASP A 249 30.29 19.73 -6.86
C ASP A 249 29.95 18.24 -7.12
N GLY A 250 29.56 17.90 -8.36
CA GLY A 250 29.39 16.51 -8.80
C GLY A 250 28.15 15.80 -8.24
N GLY A 251 27.07 16.52 -7.91
CA GLY A 251 25.80 15.88 -7.54
C GLY A 251 24.70 16.77 -6.93
N SER A 252 25.02 18.04 -6.61
CA SER A 252 24.23 19.16 -6.08
C SER A 252 23.33 18.97 -4.84
N PHE A 253 23.24 20.05 -4.05
CA PHE A 253 22.16 20.37 -3.11
C PHE A 253 22.14 21.90 -2.93
N SER A 254 21.76 22.58 -4.01
CA SER A 254 21.69 24.04 -4.11
C SER A 254 20.32 24.55 -3.63
N ALA A 255 20.25 25.07 -2.41
CA ALA A 255 19.01 25.63 -1.84
C ALA A 255 18.51 26.85 -2.62
N SER A 256 19.41 27.66 -3.18
CA SER A 256 19.07 28.87 -3.94
C SER A 256 18.45 28.61 -5.30
N SER A 257 18.50 27.36 -5.78
CA SER A 257 18.05 26.99 -7.13
C SER A 257 16.89 25.98 -7.09
N VAL A 258 16.36 25.68 -5.91
CA VAL A 258 15.35 24.61 -5.76
C VAL A 258 14.01 24.98 -6.39
N GLU A 259 13.66 26.26 -6.41
CA GLU A 259 12.46 26.76 -7.07
C GLU A 259 12.54 26.54 -8.59
N VAL A 260 13.74 26.66 -9.18
CA VAL A 260 13.96 26.36 -10.61
C VAL A 260 13.73 24.88 -10.88
N ALA A 261 14.21 24.00 -10.00
CA ALA A 261 13.98 22.56 -10.12
C ALA A 261 12.49 22.19 -9.97
N ILE A 262 11.80 22.76 -8.98
CA ILE A 262 10.35 22.55 -8.79
C ILE A 262 9.57 23.04 -10.01
N GLU A 263 9.93 24.20 -10.56
CA GLU A 263 9.27 24.77 -11.72
C GLU A 263 9.51 23.93 -12.99
N CYS A 264 10.74 23.43 -13.19
CA CYS A 264 11.05 22.47 -14.25
C CYS A 264 10.18 21.22 -14.15
N ILE A 265 10.10 20.61 -12.96
CA ILE A 265 9.24 19.44 -12.70
C ILE A 265 7.77 19.77 -12.98
N ARG A 266 7.30 20.96 -12.59
CA ARG A 266 5.92 21.39 -12.81
C ARG A 266 5.58 21.58 -14.29
N GLN A 267 6.52 22.12 -15.08
CA GLN A 267 6.31 22.41 -16.50
C GLN A 267 6.48 21.18 -17.40
N HIS A 268 7.46 20.33 -17.10
CA HIS A 268 7.88 19.24 -17.97
C HIS A 268 7.57 17.84 -17.41
N GLY A 269 7.01 17.77 -16.20
CA GLY A 269 6.60 16.53 -15.56
C GLY A 269 5.53 15.77 -16.35
N THR A 270 5.81 14.51 -16.64
CA THR A 270 4.88 13.56 -17.26
C THR A 270 4.86 12.26 -16.45
N TYR A 271 3.99 11.32 -16.82
CA TYR A 271 3.84 10.07 -16.11
C TYR A 271 4.20 8.89 -17.00
N MET A 272 4.95 7.95 -16.46
CA MET A 272 5.38 6.74 -17.14
C MET A 272 5.29 5.56 -16.18
N ARG A 273 4.95 4.36 -16.68
CA ARG A 273 4.99 3.15 -15.86
C ARG A 273 6.41 2.94 -15.34
N ARG A 274 6.54 2.65 -14.04
CA ARG A 274 7.84 2.51 -13.37
C ARG A 274 8.79 1.55 -14.08
N ALA A 275 8.30 0.39 -14.52
CA ALA A 275 9.11 -0.59 -15.23
C ALA A 275 9.67 -0.03 -16.56
N ASP A 276 8.93 0.84 -17.24
CA ASP A 276 9.38 1.46 -18.49
C ASP A 276 10.36 2.59 -18.22
N ALA A 277 10.10 3.41 -17.18
CA ALA A 277 11.00 4.49 -16.75
C ALA A 277 12.39 3.97 -16.33
N GLU A 278 12.46 2.85 -15.62
CA GLU A 278 13.72 2.21 -15.22
C GLU A 278 14.57 1.76 -16.44
N ASN A 279 13.93 1.51 -17.58
CA ASN A 279 14.57 1.08 -18.82
C ASN A 279 14.74 2.21 -19.85
N THR A 280 14.33 3.44 -19.54
CA THR A 280 14.35 4.57 -20.47
C THR A 280 15.37 5.60 -20.02
N GLU A 281 16.40 5.83 -20.83
CA GLU A 281 17.47 6.78 -20.49
C GLU A 281 17.10 8.24 -20.75
N SER A 282 16.15 8.50 -21.66
CA SER A 282 15.74 9.86 -22.05
C SER A 282 14.89 10.58 -20.99
N VAL A 283 14.54 9.92 -19.89
CA VAL A 283 13.77 10.49 -18.78
C VAL A 283 14.48 10.26 -17.45
N VAL A 284 14.16 11.10 -16.47
CA VAL A 284 14.66 11.03 -15.10
C VAL A 284 13.47 10.95 -14.16
N GLN A 285 13.50 10.00 -13.23
CA GLN A 285 12.44 9.72 -12.25
C GLN A 285 12.52 10.71 -11.08
N ILE A 286 11.41 11.35 -10.72
CA ILE A 286 11.40 12.35 -9.64
C ILE A 286 11.17 11.69 -8.29
N ILE A 287 12.09 11.96 -7.34
CA ILE A 287 12.12 11.36 -6.01
C ILE A 287 12.11 12.45 -4.95
N PRO A 288 10.97 12.76 -4.30
CA PRO A 288 11.02 13.51 -3.07
C PRO A 288 11.70 12.67 -1.98
N ALA A 289 12.71 13.26 -1.35
CA ALA A 289 13.57 12.62 -0.36
C ALA A 289 13.57 13.43 0.93
N GLY A 290 13.15 12.80 2.02
CA GLY A 290 13.08 13.43 3.34
C GLY A 290 14.33 13.16 4.16
N VAL A 291 14.93 14.24 4.67
CA VAL A 291 15.99 14.24 5.68
C VAL A 291 15.36 14.56 7.02
N LEU A 292 15.40 13.61 7.95
CA LEU A 292 14.83 13.78 9.27
C LEU A 292 15.84 14.49 10.17
N THR A 293 15.42 15.61 10.74
CA THR A 293 16.24 16.42 11.63
C THR A 293 15.58 16.57 12.98
N SER A 294 16.37 16.77 14.02
CA SER A 294 15.86 17.12 15.35
C SER A 294 16.90 18.00 16.03
N LYS A 295 16.61 19.29 16.20
CA LYS A 295 17.61 20.30 16.59
C LYS A 295 18.83 20.20 15.66
N ASP A 296 20.04 20.22 16.21
CA ASP A 296 21.31 20.15 15.45
C ASP A 296 21.70 18.72 15.02
N THR A 297 20.75 17.78 14.98
CA THR A 297 21.02 16.37 14.65
C THR A 297 20.24 15.90 13.44
N VAL A 298 20.83 14.95 12.72
CA VAL A 298 20.26 14.29 11.54
C VAL A 298 20.08 12.80 11.80
N PHE A 299 19.01 12.22 11.27
CA PHE A 299 18.79 10.78 11.36
C PHE A 299 19.59 10.04 10.30
N ILE A 300 20.41 9.07 10.73
CA ILE A 300 21.11 8.15 9.85
C ILE A 300 20.40 6.80 9.82
N PHE A 301 20.11 6.31 8.61
CA PHE A 301 19.64 4.95 8.36
C PHE A 301 20.83 4.05 8.04
N GLN A 302 21.09 3.05 8.89
CA GLN A 302 22.17 2.10 8.73
C GLN A 302 21.64 0.75 8.23
N ARG A 303 22.30 0.22 7.19
CA ARG A 303 22.06 -1.13 6.67
C ARG A 303 22.78 -2.14 7.54
N LYS A 304 22.16 -3.30 7.81
CA LYS A 304 22.87 -4.42 8.47
C LYS A 304 24.05 -4.88 7.60
N GLU A 305 25.12 -5.38 8.24
CA GLU A 305 26.40 -5.72 7.58
C GLU A 305 26.28 -6.71 6.41
N ASN A 306 25.30 -7.61 6.46
CA ASN A 306 25.07 -8.62 5.42
C ASN A 306 24.15 -8.15 4.28
N ASP A 307 23.69 -6.89 4.28
CA ASP A 307 22.85 -6.37 3.21
C ASP A 307 23.64 -6.28 1.89
N PRO A 308 23.27 -7.02 0.82
CA PRO A 308 23.95 -6.93 -0.47
C PRO A 308 23.95 -5.50 -1.04
N LYS A 309 22.94 -4.69 -0.66
CA LYS A 309 22.84 -3.29 -1.04
C LYS A 309 23.86 -2.38 -0.36
N SER A 310 24.55 -2.85 0.68
CA SER A 310 25.68 -2.12 1.27
C SER A 310 26.80 -1.87 0.25
N LYS A 311 26.98 -2.78 -0.71
CA LYS A 311 27.95 -2.66 -1.80
C LYS A 311 27.51 -1.69 -2.91
N LEU A 312 26.21 -1.46 -3.06
CA LEU A 312 25.64 -0.63 -4.13
C LEU A 312 25.32 0.79 -3.66
N PHE A 313 24.78 0.94 -2.44
CA PHE A 313 24.23 2.21 -1.93
C PHE A 313 24.87 2.64 -0.60
N GLY A 314 26.06 2.11 -0.30
CA GLY A 314 26.73 2.39 0.96
C GLY A 314 26.13 1.69 2.17
N LYS A 315 26.83 1.78 3.30
CA LYS A 315 26.37 1.19 4.58
C LYS A 315 25.31 2.04 5.26
N ALA A 316 25.21 3.33 4.90
CA ALA A 316 24.22 4.22 5.46
C ALA A 316 23.72 5.29 4.48
N THR A 317 22.57 5.86 4.79
CA THR A 317 21.96 7.01 4.09
C THR A 317 21.30 7.95 5.11
N VAL A 318 21.20 9.23 4.79
CA VAL A 318 20.53 10.24 5.65
C VAL A 318 19.13 10.61 5.18
N TRP A 319 18.63 9.94 4.14
CA TRP A 319 17.33 10.24 3.55
C TRP A 319 16.49 8.98 3.30
N GLN A 320 15.18 9.18 3.23
CA GLN A 320 14.23 8.21 2.66
C GLN A 320 13.30 8.92 1.69
N GLY A 321 13.01 8.28 0.56
CA GLY A 321 12.14 8.83 -0.46
C GLY A 321 11.23 7.80 -1.09
N THR A 322 10.44 8.28 -2.05
CA THR A 322 9.53 7.47 -2.85
C THR A 322 9.43 8.01 -4.27
N HIS A 323 8.94 7.19 -5.19
CA HIS A 323 8.44 7.70 -6.46
C HIS A 323 7.10 8.39 -6.25
N VAL A 324 6.78 9.33 -7.13
CA VAL A 324 5.55 10.12 -7.06
C VAL A 324 4.54 9.57 -8.05
N SER A 325 3.44 9.02 -7.55
CA SER A 325 2.32 8.62 -8.39
C SER A 325 1.43 9.79 -8.76
N LYS A 326 0.69 9.66 -9.85
CA LYS A 326 -0.26 10.67 -10.31
C LYS A 326 -1.37 10.89 -9.29
N VAL A 327 -1.60 12.15 -8.93
CA VAL A 327 -2.74 12.60 -8.11
C VAL A 327 -3.42 13.75 -8.84
N ASP A 328 -4.72 13.61 -9.13
CA ASP A 328 -5.46 14.63 -9.86
C ASP A 328 -5.55 15.94 -9.07
N GLY A 329 -5.35 17.06 -9.76
CA GLY A 329 -5.43 18.40 -9.17
C GLY A 329 -4.21 18.85 -8.35
N GLN A 330 -3.14 18.05 -8.27
CA GLN A 330 -1.89 18.42 -7.59
C GLN A 330 -0.69 18.40 -8.55
N SER A 331 0.25 19.34 -8.36
CA SER A 331 1.52 19.40 -9.08
C SER A 331 2.57 20.17 -8.28
N GLY A 332 3.83 20.14 -8.72
CA GLY A 332 4.93 20.86 -8.07
C GLY A 332 5.19 20.40 -6.63
N GLU A 333 5.69 21.29 -5.78
CA GLU A 333 6.08 20.98 -4.39
C GLU A 333 4.97 20.31 -3.55
N PRO A 334 3.70 20.75 -3.56
CA PRO A 334 2.64 20.11 -2.77
C PRO A 334 2.47 18.62 -3.09
N LEU A 335 2.53 18.23 -4.36
CA LEU A 335 2.44 16.83 -4.80
C LEU A 335 3.63 16.02 -4.27
N LEU A 336 4.84 16.56 -4.41
CA LEU A 336 6.08 15.94 -3.96
C LEU A 336 6.08 15.73 -2.43
N LYS A 337 5.66 16.76 -1.69
CA LYS A 337 5.55 16.75 -0.22
C LYS A 337 4.52 15.74 0.26
N ALA A 338 3.34 15.68 -0.37
CA ALA A 338 2.29 14.72 0.00
C ALA A 338 2.76 13.27 -0.19
N ALA A 339 3.38 12.96 -1.33
CA ALA A 339 3.92 11.63 -1.60
C ALA A 339 5.01 11.22 -0.58
N LEU A 340 5.90 12.16 -0.22
CA LEU A 340 6.93 11.91 0.79
C LEU A 340 6.35 11.67 2.18
N LEU A 341 5.41 12.52 2.61
CA LEU A 341 4.80 12.40 3.94
C LEU A 341 4.06 11.07 4.09
N ASP A 342 3.24 10.67 3.11
CA ASP A 342 2.58 9.36 3.13
C ASP A 342 3.60 8.23 3.25
N ARG A 343 4.68 8.27 2.46
CA ARG A 343 5.76 7.28 2.51
C ARG A 343 6.40 7.19 3.89
N LEU A 344 6.80 8.32 4.48
CA LEU A 344 7.52 8.39 5.76
C LEU A 344 6.62 8.03 6.93
N MET A 345 5.37 8.50 6.93
CA MET A 345 4.41 8.18 7.98
C MET A 345 4.16 6.67 8.06
N ARG A 346 4.09 6.00 6.91
CA ARG A 346 3.96 4.54 6.82
C ARG A 346 5.24 3.82 7.26
N SER A 347 6.43 4.15 6.72
CA SER A 347 7.66 3.40 7.08
C SER A 347 8.12 3.62 8.52
N LEU A 348 7.95 4.83 9.04
CA LEU A 348 8.51 5.21 10.33
C LEU A 348 7.46 5.13 11.45
N PHE A 349 6.22 4.76 11.11
CA PHE A 349 5.06 4.71 12.01
C PHE A 349 4.89 6.04 12.77
N LEU A 350 4.96 7.15 12.04
CA LEU A 350 4.77 8.48 12.60
C LEU A 350 3.29 8.71 12.87
N SER A 351 2.98 9.25 14.05
CA SER A 351 1.60 9.44 14.51
C SER A 351 0.99 10.78 14.09
N ARG A 352 1.79 11.68 13.52
CA ARG A 352 1.40 13.03 13.14
C ARG A 352 2.24 13.54 11.98
N GLU A 353 1.75 14.59 11.34
CA GLU A 353 2.52 15.36 10.38
C GLU A 353 3.60 16.18 11.10
N PHE A 354 4.73 16.35 10.41
CA PHE A 354 5.86 17.14 10.87
C PHE A 354 6.09 18.32 9.93
N ALA A 355 6.63 19.42 10.47
CA ALA A 355 7.02 20.55 9.65
C ALA A 355 7.99 20.06 8.57
N THR A 356 7.60 20.29 7.32
CA THR A 356 8.28 19.73 6.15
C THR A 356 8.46 20.80 5.11
N ASN A 357 9.72 21.11 4.81
CA ASN A 357 10.11 22.23 3.95
C ASN A 357 11.11 21.74 2.92
N VAL A 358 10.95 22.18 1.66
CA VAL A 358 11.95 21.92 0.64
C VAL A 358 13.26 22.67 0.97
N LYS A 359 14.40 22.03 0.72
CA LYS A 359 15.73 22.59 1.02
C LYS A 359 16.72 22.56 -0.13
N GLY A 360 16.45 21.79 -1.17
CA GLY A 360 17.37 21.65 -2.31
C GLY A 360 17.02 20.43 -3.15
N TYR A 361 17.96 20.00 -3.98
CA TYR A 361 17.80 18.85 -4.86
C TYR A 361 19.13 18.13 -5.08
N CYS A 362 19.11 16.83 -5.34
CA CYS A 362 20.28 16.02 -5.63
C CYS A 362 20.13 15.28 -6.95
N TRP A 363 21.17 15.33 -7.77
CA TRP A 363 21.29 14.54 -8.98
C TRP A 363 22.75 14.37 -9.38
N ASP A 364 23.22 13.13 -9.35
CA ASP A 364 24.52 12.71 -9.85
C ASP A 364 24.30 11.96 -11.18
N PRO A 365 24.65 12.55 -12.33
CA PRO A 365 24.47 11.93 -13.65
C PRO A 365 25.52 10.86 -13.98
N ASP A 366 26.65 10.84 -13.26
CA ASP A 366 27.77 9.94 -13.51
C ASP A 366 27.64 8.62 -12.73
N GLU A 367 26.83 8.60 -11.66
CA GLU A 367 26.53 7.39 -10.90
C GLU A 367 25.33 6.61 -11.49
N PRO A 368 25.48 5.31 -11.84
CA PRO A 368 24.45 4.56 -12.56
C PRO A 368 23.05 4.56 -11.92
N HIS A 369 22.95 4.53 -10.59
CA HIS A 369 21.65 4.54 -9.92
C HIS A 369 21.03 5.94 -9.85
N SER A 370 21.81 6.96 -9.54
CA SER A 370 21.40 8.36 -9.44
C SER A 370 21.14 8.98 -10.81
N SER A 371 21.83 8.53 -11.87
CA SER A 371 21.68 9.09 -13.21
C SER A 371 20.24 9.00 -13.74
N LYS A 372 19.43 8.08 -13.22
CA LYS A 372 18.01 7.87 -13.56
C LYS A 372 17.03 8.52 -12.58
N HIS A 373 17.51 9.14 -11.50
CA HIS A 373 16.68 9.67 -10.43
C HIS A 373 17.07 11.11 -10.08
N PHE A 374 16.09 12.00 -9.93
CA PHE A 374 16.32 13.37 -9.47
C PHE A 374 15.66 13.55 -8.11
N GLY A 375 16.48 13.77 -7.09
CA GLY A 375 16.05 13.94 -5.71
C GLY A 375 15.59 15.37 -5.43
N VAL A 376 14.37 15.58 -4.95
CA VAL A 376 13.96 16.85 -4.33
C VAL A 376 14.01 16.69 -2.83
N ILE A 377 14.88 17.43 -2.16
CA ILE A 377 15.23 17.21 -0.77
C ILE A 377 14.35 18.07 0.14
N PHE A 378 13.69 17.42 1.08
CA PHE A 378 12.88 18.03 2.11
C PHE A 378 13.52 17.82 3.49
N GLN A 379 13.53 18.85 4.32
CA GLN A 379 13.73 18.70 5.76
C GLN A 379 12.41 18.28 6.39
N VAL A 380 12.42 17.21 7.19
CA VAL A 380 11.31 16.81 8.05
C VAL A 380 11.75 17.00 9.50
N GLU A 381 11.17 17.98 10.18
CA GLU A 381 11.59 18.36 11.52
C GLU A 381 10.87 17.52 12.59
N ILE A 382 11.61 16.64 13.25
CA ILE A 382 11.16 15.87 14.41
C ILE A 382 11.36 16.72 15.66
N ASP A 383 10.37 17.57 15.90
CA ASP A 383 10.24 18.51 17.01
C ASP A 383 9.93 17.82 18.37
N ASN A 384 9.48 16.57 18.36
CA ASN A 384 9.16 15.81 19.57
C ASN A 384 10.31 14.90 20.02
N VAL A 385 10.81 15.15 21.23
CA VAL A 385 11.93 14.39 21.83
C VAL A 385 11.58 12.91 22.06
N HIS A 386 10.33 12.59 22.42
CA HIS A 386 9.91 11.20 22.59
C HIS A 386 9.90 10.47 21.25
N THR A 387 9.34 11.08 20.19
CA THR A 387 9.39 10.49 18.84
C THR A 387 10.83 10.30 18.36
N ALA A 388 11.71 11.28 18.56
CA ALA A 388 13.12 11.16 18.19
C ALA A 388 13.83 10.03 18.95
N THR A 389 13.46 9.81 20.21
CA THR A 389 13.99 8.72 21.05
C THR A 389 13.46 7.35 20.60
N ASP A 390 12.18 7.25 20.28
CA ASP A 390 11.54 6.00 19.85
C ASP A 390 12.07 5.53 18.49
N LEU A 391 12.38 6.46 17.58
CA LEU A 391 13.02 6.14 16.30
C LEU A 391 14.37 5.42 16.47
N ARG A 392 15.09 5.61 17.59
CA ARG A 392 16.36 4.90 17.87
C ARG A 392 16.17 3.42 18.20
N LYS A 393 14.99 3.06 18.71
CA LYS A 393 14.67 1.70 19.17
C LYS A 393 13.98 0.86 18.09
N LYS A 394 13.67 1.47 16.94
CA LYS A 394 12.95 0.82 15.85
C LYS A 394 13.93 0.12 14.91
N GLU A 395 13.64 -1.15 14.65
CA GLU A 395 14.05 -1.79 13.41
C GLU A 395 13.01 -1.42 12.34
N PHE A 396 13.46 -0.78 11.27
CA PHE A 396 12.60 -0.45 10.14
C PHE A 396 12.63 -1.65 9.19
N ARG A 397 11.58 -2.47 9.27
CA ARG A 397 11.38 -3.60 8.35
C ARG A 397 11.33 -3.08 6.93
N ARG A 398 12.12 -3.68 6.05
CA ARG A 398 12.05 -3.38 4.62
C ARG A 398 10.88 -4.10 3.98
N ALA A 399 10.43 -3.50 2.88
CA ALA A 399 9.38 -4.02 2.03
C ALA A 399 9.44 -5.55 1.83
N ARG A 400 8.31 -6.22 2.09
CA ARG A 400 8.08 -7.66 1.83
C ARG A 400 9.06 -8.62 2.51
N GLY A 401 9.64 -8.29 3.66
CA GLY A 401 10.65 -9.14 4.33
C GLY A 401 11.87 -9.50 3.46
N ARG A 402 11.99 -8.93 2.26
CA ARG A 402 13.03 -9.18 1.26
C ARG A 402 14.08 -8.08 1.41
N GLY A 403 14.73 -8.05 2.57
CA GLY A 403 15.78 -7.10 2.89
C GLY A 403 16.14 -7.16 4.37
N HIS A 404 17.36 -6.78 4.70
CA HIS A 404 17.77 -6.65 6.09
C HIS A 404 17.16 -5.37 6.69
N ASP A 405 16.73 -5.44 7.95
CA ASP A 405 16.17 -4.28 8.65
C ASP A 405 17.16 -3.11 8.64
N LEU A 406 16.62 -1.89 8.49
CA LEU A 406 17.42 -0.70 8.76
C LEU A 406 17.33 -0.41 10.25
N THR A 407 18.45 -0.06 10.86
CA THR A 407 18.46 0.60 12.17
C THR A 407 18.76 2.07 11.94
N GLY A 408 18.44 2.92 12.91
CA GLY A 408 18.81 4.31 12.76
C GLY A 408 18.93 5.03 14.08
N ARG A 409 19.62 6.16 14.03
CA ARG A 409 19.82 7.03 15.18
C ARG A 409 19.99 8.46 14.72
N PHE A 410 19.66 9.40 15.60
CA PHE A 410 20.08 10.78 15.43
C PHE A 410 21.55 10.94 15.80
N THR A 411 22.31 11.63 14.96
CA THR A 411 23.73 11.96 15.15
C THR A 411 23.95 13.43 14.83
N SER A 412 24.96 14.05 15.41
CA SER A 412 25.33 15.42 15.03
C SER A 412 25.88 15.43 13.60
N TRP A 413 25.73 16.55 12.91
CA TRP A 413 26.29 16.70 11.57
C TRP A 413 27.82 16.54 11.54
N ASP A 414 28.52 17.01 12.56
CA ASP A 414 29.99 16.89 12.64
C ASP A 414 30.45 15.45 12.90
N GLU A 415 29.70 14.68 13.71
CA GLU A 415 29.97 13.24 13.89
C GLU A 415 29.74 12.46 12.59
N LEU A 416 28.71 12.82 11.82
CA LEU A 416 28.44 12.23 10.52
C LEU A 416 29.57 12.52 9.52
N ASP A 417 30.06 13.76 9.48
CA ASP A 417 31.18 14.23 8.65
C ASP A 417 32.47 13.47 8.94
N ALA A 418 32.78 13.27 10.22
CA ALA A 418 33.96 12.51 10.65
C ALA A 418 33.92 11.02 10.24
N ARG A 419 32.74 10.48 9.86
CA ARG A 419 32.52 9.05 9.58
C ARG A 419 32.08 8.76 8.14
N VAL A 420 32.14 9.74 7.23
CA VAL A 420 31.68 9.60 5.84
C VAL A 420 32.28 8.36 5.14
N GLU A 421 33.59 8.16 5.25
CA GLU A 421 34.29 7.03 4.61
C GLU A 421 33.94 5.69 5.27
N GLU A 422 33.84 5.65 6.60
CA GLU A 422 33.47 4.44 7.35
C GLU A 422 32.06 3.95 7.00
N LEU A 423 31.13 4.91 6.92
CA LEU A 423 29.72 4.71 6.58
C LEU A 423 29.49 4.48 5.08
N ALA A 424 30.52 4.76 4.27
CA ALA A 424 30.48 4.69 2.82
C ALA A 424 29.21 5.34 2.25
N LEU A 425 28.89 6.58 2.68
CA LEU A 425 27.66 7.27 2.26
C LEU A 425 27.54 7.33 0.73
N GLU A 426 26.33 7.17 0.21
CA GLU A 426 26.05 7.35 -1.23
C GLU A 426 26.05 8.84 -1.64
N SER A 427 26.02 9.10 -2.96
CA SER A 427 26.27 10.43 -3.54
C SER A 427 25.34 11.52 -3.01
N TRP A 428 24.04 11.25 -2.86
CA TRP A 428 23.07 12.24 -2.37
C TRP A 428 23.29 12.54 -0.89
N SER A 429 23.55 11.52 -0.07
CA SER A 429 23.88 11.71 1.35
C SER A 429 25.14 12.55 1.54
N ARG A 430 26.15 12.40 0.67
CA ARG A 430 27.35 13.25 0.66
C ARG A 430 27.02 14.69 0.24
N ALA A 431 26.19 14.88 -0.78
CA ALA A 431 25.76 16.20 -1.23
C ALA A 431 24.97 16.94 -0.14
N ILE A 432 24.00 16.26 0.49
CA ILE A 432 23.21 16.78 1.63
C ILE A 432 24.12 17.19 2.79
N LEU A 433 25.11 16.36 3.12
CA LEU A 433 26.05 16.64 4.21
C LEU A 433 26.95 17.85 3.92
N LYS A 434 27.40 18.04 2.67
CA LYS A 434 28.15 19.24 2.27
C LYS A 434 27.32 20.50 2.43
N GLY A 435 26.04 20.47 2.06
CA GLY A 435 25.12 21.60 2.21
C GLY A 435 24.37 21.65 3.55
N ARG A 436 24.91 21.01 4.61
CA ARG A 436 24.24 20.87 5.92
C ARG A 436 23.75 22.19 6.56
N SER A 437 24.35 23.33 6.19
CA SER A 437 24.03 24.66 6.74
C SER A 437 22.58 25.10 6.50
N VAL A 438 21.89 24.56 5.50
CA VAL A 438 20.49 24.93 5.20
C VAL A 438 19.46 24.23 6.10
N PHE A 439 19.90 23.22 6.86
CA PHE A 439 19.10 22.50 7.84
C PHE A 439 19.23 23.06 9.27
N SER A 440 20.13 24.02 9.46
CA SER A 440 20.44 24.67 10.74
C SER A 440 19.40 25.73 11.12
#